data_AF-A0A5C9DV71-F1
#
_entry.id   AF-A0A5C9DV71-F1
#
_cell.length_a   1.000
_cell.length_b   1.000
_cell.length_c   1.000
_cell.angle_alpha   90.00
_cell.angle_beta   90.00
_cell.angle_gamma   90.00
#
_symmetry.space_group_name_H-M   'P 1'
#
loop_
_entity.id
_entity.type
_entity.pdbx_description
1 polymer ?
#
loop_
_entity_poly.entity_id
_entity_poly.type
_entity_poly.pdbx_seq_one_letter_code
_entity_poly.pdbx_strand_id
1 'polypeptide(L)'
;MFEKLPKLPGKLGEILPKSRGPDSTKCYTLADLIEEIKQIEPTPRALFLIGRELIYHELLFCKRNLGEEHEITQHFTDLLEFMQSGYEQRLVRGELGVGSNTPSTAIDHFLSDKPALFFEYPLGRSKKQIRRILNIAKEQTAKDNAEYEKMIDGIKKAIEEEPENEDLWNQLRLVLWLTGCHEEATEAFEKAKKLGWDPETSKLVAI
;
A
#
# COMPACT_ATOMS: atom_id res chain seq x y z
N MET A 1 -36.50 -18.33 11.20
CA MET A 1 -35.68 -18.53 12.41
C MET A 1 -34.38 -17.77 12.15
N PHE A 2 -34.27 -16.54 12.63
CA PHE A 2 -33.07 -15.73 12.41
C PHE A 2 -32.00 -16.23 13.37
N GLU A 3 -30.95 -16.87 12.84
CA GLU A 3 -29.74 -17.16 13.60
C GLU A 3 -29.13 -15.83 14.05
N LYS A 4 -29.04 -15.66 15.37
CA LYS A 4 -28.33 -14.55 15.97
C LYS A 4 -26.84 -14.75 15.69
N LEU A 5 -26.27 -13.83 14.91
CA LEU A 5 -24.81 -13.64 14.84
C LEU A 5 -24.23 -13.61 16.26
N PRO A 6 -23.14 -14.34 16.54
CA PRO A 6 -22.48 -14.25 17.84
C PRO A 6 -22.00 -12.81 18.04
N LYS A 7 -22.37 -12.23 19.19
CA LYS A 7 -21.90 -10.90 19.59
C LYS A 7 -20.37 -10.91 19.61
N LEU A 8 -19.76 -10.03 18.82
CA LEU A 8 -18.32 -9.75 18.86
C LEU A 8 -17.91 -9.42 20.30
N PRO A 9 -16.83 -10.03 20.85
CA PRO A 9 -16.31 -9.67 22.16
C PRO A 9 -15.87 -8.21 22.18
N GLY A 10 -16.26 -7.49 23.22
CA GLY A 10 -16.32 -6.03 23.24
C GLY A 10 -15.00 -5.31 23.52
N LYS A 11 -13.85 -6.01 23.61
CA LYS A 11 -12.52 -5.42 23.82
C LYS A 11 -11.42 -6.30 23.23
N LEU A 12 -10.40 -5.69 22.61
CA LEU A 12 -9.19 -6.38 22.07
C LEU A 12 -8.52 -7.32 23.08
N GLY A 13 -8.56 -7.00 24.38
CA GLY A 13 -8.03 -7.84 25.45
C GLY A 13 -8.73 -9.18 25.66
N GLU A 14 -9.95 -9.36 25.14
CA GLU A 14 -10.68 -10.64 25.14
C GLU A 14 -10.36 -11.48 23.90
N ILE A 15 -9.92 -10.83 22.82
CA ILE A 15 -9.63 -11.44 21.50
C ILE A 15 -8.17 -11.90 21.42
N LEU A 16 -7.26 -11.16 22.05
CA LEU A 16 -5.83 -11.38 21.92
C LEU A 16 -5.28 -12.22 23.07
N PRO A 17 -4.33 -13.13 22.80
CA PRO A 17 -3.69 -13.88 23.87
C PRO A 17 -2.97 -12.94 24.82
N LYS A 18 -2.85 -13.35 26.09
CA LYS A 18 -2.26 -12.56 27.19
C LYS A 18 -0.89 -11.95 26.88
N SER A 19 -0.13 -12.53 25.95
CA SER A 19 1.16 -12.02 25.47
C SER A 19 1.08 -10.75 24.62
N ARG A 20 -0.11 -10.36 24.15
CA ARG A 20 -0.38 -9.15 23.36
C ARG A 20 -1.43 -8.22 24.02
N GLY A 21 -1.82 -8.52 25.26
CA GLY A 21 -2.81 -7.75 26.01
C GLY A 21 -2.32 -6.34 26.41
N PRO A 22 -3.24 -5.46 26.85
CA PRO A 22 -2.96 -4.04 27.13
C PRO A 22 -1.96 -3.76 28.27
N ASP A 23 -1.59 -4.78 29.06
CA ASP A 23 -0.69 -4.64 30.22
C ASP A 23 0.81 -4.67 29.90
N SER A 24 1.21 -4.78 28.62
CA SER A 24 2.62 -4.56 28.24
C SER A 24 2.83 -3.12 27.75
N THR A 25 3.60 -2.34 28.51
CA THR A 25 4.29 -1.09 28.14
C THR A 25 4.16 -0.69 26.66
N LYS A 26 3.19 0.18 26.35
CA LYS A 26 2.91 0.79 25.02
C LYS A 26 3.12 -0.19 23.86
N CYS A 27 2.15 -1.08 23.65
CA CYS A 27 2.05 -1.86 22.41
C CYS A 27 2.06 -0.93 21.21
N TYR A 28 2.93 -1.21 20.24
CA TYR A 28 2.95 -0.53 18.96
C TYR A 28 1.74 -1.02 18.15
N THR A 29 0.84 -0.11 17.80
CA THR A 29 -0.44 -0.46 17.18
C THR A 29 -0.37 -0.45 15.65
N LEU A 30 -1.41 -0.96 15.00
CA LEU A 30 -1.56 -0.80 13.56
C LEU A 30 -1.67 0.69 13.18
N ALA A 31 -2.36 1.51 13.96
CA ALA A 31 -2.41 2.96 13.74
C ALA A 31 -1.01 3.60 13.73
N ASP A 32 -0.18 3.27 14.72
CA ASP A 32 1.20 3.76 14.78
C ASP A 32 2.01 3.35 13.55
N LEU A 33 1.81 2.10 13.08
CA LEU A 33 2.46 1.59 11.89
C LEU A 33 2.04 2.37 10.64
N ILE A 34 0.74 2.56 10.43
CA ILE A 34 0.21 3.25 9.25
C ILE A 34 0.73 4.69 9.18
N GLU A 35 0.76 5.40 10.31
CA GLU A 35 1.30 6.77 10.35
C GLU A 35 2.80 6.81 10.01
N GLU A 36 3.62 5.87 10.52
CA GLU A 36 5.03 5.81 10.13
C GLU A 36 5.22 5.35 8.67
N ILE A 37 4.37 4.48 8.12
CA ILE A 37 4.37 4.11 6.70
C ILE A 37 4.09 5.33 5.83
N LYS A 38 3.08 6.13 6.17
CA LYS A 38 2.72 7.34 5.41
C LYS A 38 3.87 8.34 5.34
N GLN A 39 4.62 8.51 6.42
CA GLN A 39 5.81 9.37 6.44
C GLN A 39 6.96 8.90 5.52
N ILE A 40 6.97 7.62 5.15
CA ILE A 40 7.97 7.07 4.22
C ILE A 40 7.60 7.39 2.76
N GLU A 41 6.31 7.62 2.47
CA GLU A 41 5.75 7.67 1.11
C GLU A 41 6.24 6.48 0.26
N PRO A 42 5.83 5.24 0.61
CA PRO A 42 6.45 4.04 0.06
C PRO A 42 6.13 3.85 -1.42
N THR A 43 7.14 3.43 -2.18
CA THR A 43 6.93 2.84 -3.50
C THR A 43 6.19 1.51 -3.39
N PRO A 44 5.58 0.98 -4.47
CA PRO A 44 4.95 -0.34 -4.45
C PRO A 44 5.87 -1.44 -3.93
N ARG A 45 7.14 -1.43 -4.34
CA ARG A 45 8.18 -2.36 -3.85
C ARG A 45 8.49 -2.22 -2.36
N ALA A 46 8.55 -0.98 -1.85
CA ALA A 46 8.70 -0.75 -0.40
C ALA A 46 7.47 -1.21 0.38
N LEU A 47 6.27 -0.95 -0.13
CA LEU A 47 5.00 -1.38 0.48
C LEU A 47 4.89 -2.91 0.51
N PHE A 48 5.24 -3.59 -0.59
CA PHE A 48 5.34 -5.04 -0.70
C PHE A 48 6.26 -5.61 0.37
N LEU A 49 7.44 -5.00 0.57
CA LEU A 49 8.40 -5.42 1.59
C LEU A 49 7.77 -5.35 2.99
N ILE A 50 7.08 -4.27 3.34
CA ILE A 50 6.43 -4.15 4.65
C ILE A 50 5.31 -5.19 4.79
N GLY A 51 4.50 -5.37 3.75
CA GLY A 51 3.45 -6.39 3.70
C GLY A 51 4.01 -7.79 3.98
N ARG A 52 5.08 -8.17 3.29
CA ARG A 52 5.77 -9.46 3.45
C ARG A 52 6.44 -9.63 4.82
N GLU A 53 7.19 -8.64 5.28
CA GLU A 53 8.03 -8.76 6.48
C GLU A 53 7.27 -8.54 7.79
N LEU A 54 6.09 -7.93 7.73
CA LEU A 54 5.31 -7.58 8.91
C LEU A 54 3.88 -8.11 8.83
N ILE A 55 3.08 -7.63 7.88
CA ILE A 55 1.63 -7.91 7.83
C ILE A 55 1.34 -9.39 7.59
N TYR A 56 2.12 -10.07 6.75
CA TYR A 56 2.00 -11.51 6.53
C TYR A 56 2.12 -12.32 7.83
N HIS A 57 3.04 -11.92 8.72
CA HIS A 57 3.20 -12.61 10.00
C HIS A 57 2.04 -12.35 10.96
N GLU A 58 1.46 -11.14 10.93
CA GLU A 58 0.26 -10.82 11.69
C GLU A 58 -0.96 -11.57 11.19
N LEU A 59 -1.12 -11.68 9.86
CA LEU A 59 -2.16 -12.49 9.24
C LEU A 59 -2.04 -13.96 9.65
N LEU A 60 -0.84 -14.55 9.55
CA LEU A 60 -0.60 -15.94 9.98
C LEU A 60 -0.94 -16.15 11.45
N PHE A 61 -0.63 -15.17 12.30
CA PHE A 61 -0.98 -15.22 13.70
C PHE A 61 -2.51 -15.18 13.90
N CYS A 62 -3.22 -14.28 13.22
CA CYS A 62 -4.67 -14.16 13.31
C CYS A 62 -5.36 -15.45 12.81
N LYS A 63 -4.94 -15.99 11.67
CA LYS A 63 -5.46 -17.27 11.14
C LYS A 63 -5.33 -18.41 12.16
N ARG A 64 -4.20 -18.51 12.87
CA ARG A 64 -3.94 -19.57 13.85
C ARG A 64 -4.75 -19.43 15.15
N ASN A 65 -5.01 -18.20 15.60
CA ASN A 65 -5.59 -17.96 16.94
C ASN A 65 -7.05 -17.53 16.90
N LEU A 66 -7.47 -16.80 15.85
CA LEU A 66 -8.81 -16.25 15.68
C LEU A 66 -9.64 -17.04 14.67
N GLY A 67 -8.97 -17.73 13.73
CA GLY A 67 -9.60 -18.41 12.60
C GLY A 67 -9.69 -17.53 11.35
N GLU A 68 -9.94 -18.15 10.20
CA GLU A 68 -9.98 -17.46 8.91
C GLU A 68 -11.18 -16.51 8.79
N GLU A 69 -12.37 -16.94 9.23
CA GLU A 69 -13.61 -16.15 9.15
C GLU A 69 -13.68 -14.99 10.15
N HIS A 70 -12.68 -14.84 11.02
CA HIS A 70 -12.68 -13.75 11.99
C HIS A 70 -12.42 -12.41 11.31
N GLU A 71 -13.20 -11.39 11.68
CA GLU A 71 -13.18 -10.06 11.05
C GLU A 71 -11.76 -9.45 10.98
N ILE A 72 -11.01 -9.45 12.09
CA ILE A 72 -9.61 -8.97 12.11
C ILE A 72 -8.69 -9.75 11.15
N THR A 73 -8.92 -11.07 11.00
CA THR A 73 -8.16 -11.90 10.05
C THR A 73 -8.46 -11.50 8.60
N GLN A 74 -9.73 -11.22 8.28
CA GLN A 74 -10.14 -10.74 6.97
C GLN A 74 -9.52 -9.36 6.67
N HIS A 75 -9.58 -8.42 7.60
CA HIS A 75 -8.96 -7.10 7.43
C HIS A 75 -7.43 -7.17 7.21
N PHE A 76 -6.74 -8.09 7.90
CA PHE A 76 -5.31 -8.34 7.61
C PHE A 76 -5.07 -9.04 6.27
N THR A 77 -6.00 -9.85 5.80
CA THR A 77 -5.95 -10.46 4.46
C THR A 77 -6.03 -9.37 3.40
N ASP A 78 -7.04 -8.51 3.49
CA ASP A 78 -7.24 -7.39 2.57
C ASP A 78 -6.03 -6.44 2.58
N LEU A 79 -5.51 -6.12 3.77
CA LEU A 79 -4.36 -5.23 3.91
C LEU A 79 -3.11 -5.83 3.27
N LEU A 80 -2.87 -7.13 3.46
CA LEU A 80 -1.75 -7.81 2.83
C LEU A 80 -1.88 -7.80 1.30
N GLU A 81 -3.06 -8.11 0.76
CA GLU A 81 -3.33 -8.12 -0.68
C GLU A 81 -3.12 -6.74 -1.30
N PHE A 82 -3.64 -5.70 -0.65
CA PHE A 82 -3.43 -4.32 -1.05
C PHE A 82 -1.93 -3.96 -1.11
N MET A 83 -1.18 -4.31 -0.05
CA MET A 83 0.24 -3.99 0.04
C MET A 83 1.11 -4.81 -0.94
N GLN A 84 0.70 -6.01 -1.31
CA GLN A 84 1.47 -6.89 -2.18
C GLN A 84 1.18 -6.70 -3.68
N SER A 85 -0.02 -6.27 -4.03
CA SER A 85 -0.38 -6.13 -5.46
C SER A 85 -1.46 -5.08 -5.72
N GLY A 86 -2.41 -4.90 -4.80
CA GLY A 86 -3.55 -4.02 -5.05
C GLY A 86 -3.16 -2.56 -5.28
N TYR A 87 -2.13 -2.05 -4.59
CA TYR A 87 -1.63 -0.69 -4.82
C TYR A 87 -0.98 -0.53 -6.21
N GLU A 88 -0.09 -1.44 -6.57
CA GLU A 88 0.58 -1.43 -7.88
C GLU A 88 -0.42 -1.54 -9.03
N GLN A 89 -1.39 -2.45 -8.93
CA GLN A 89 -2.42 -2.65 -9.96
C GLN A 89 -3.22 -1.38 -10.20
N ARG A 90 -3.64 -0.68 -9.13
CA ARG A 90 -4.38 0.59 -9.24
C ARG A 90 -3.55 1.68 -9.91
N LEU A 91 -2.25 1.76 -9.59
CA LEU A 91 -1.31 2.67 -10.24
C LEU A 91 -1.20 2.38 -11.73
N VAL A 92 -0.90 1.13 -12.09
CA VAL A 92 -0.64 0.73 -13.47
C VAL A 92 -1.89 0.91 -14.34
N ARG A 93 -3.06 0.58 -13.82
CA ARG A 93 -4.35 0.77 -14.51
C ARG A 93 -4.80 2.23 -14.60
N GLY A 94 -4.15 3.14 -13.86
CA GLY A 94 -4.56 4.55 -13.80
C GLY A 94 -5.89 4.77 -13.08
N GLU A 95 -6.21 3.90 -12.12
CA GLU A 95 -7.46 3.91 -11.35
C GLU A 95 -7.39 4.82 -10.12
N LEU A 96 -6.22 5.38 -9.81
CA LEU A 96 -6.08 6.39 -8.76
C LEU A 96 -6.54 7.75 -9.32
N GLY A 97 -7.71 8.20 -8.88
CA GLY A 97 -8.29 9.49 -9.31
C GLY A 97 -7.49 10.69 -8.80
N VAL A 98 -7.74 11.86 -9.42
CA VAL A 98 -7.22 13.18 -9.03
C VAL A 98 -7.73 13.51 -7.62
N GLY A 99 -6.89 13.27 -6.60
CA GLY A 99 -7.25 13.40 -5.18
C GLY A 99 -6.74 12.24 -4.32
N SER A 100 -6.43 11.10 -4.93
CA SER A 100 -5.73 9.94 -4.33
C SER A 100 -4.26 9.92 -4.76
N ASN A 101 -3.63 11.11 -4.76
CA ASN A 101 -2.41 11.40 -5.49
C ASN A 101 -1.12 10.83 -4.87
N THR A 102 -1.16 10.39 -3.62
CA THR A 102 0.03 9.87 -2.92
C THR A 102 -0.19 8.44 -2.41
N PRO A 103 0.89 7.65 -2.23
CA PRO A 103 0.81 6.37 -1.51
C PRO A 103 0.03 6.50 -0.20
N SER A 104 0.26 7.60 0.54
CA SER A 104 -0.46 7.93 1.76
C SER A 104 -1.99 8.02 1.57
N THR A 105 -2.47 8.75 0.55
CA THR A 105 -3.91 8.84 0.27
C THR A 105 -4.52 7.52 -0.21
N ALA A 106 -3.77 6.70 -0.94
CA ALA A 106 -4.21 5.38 -1.36
C ALA A 106 -4.38 4.43 -0.16
N ILE A 107 -3.47 4.51 0.81
CA ILE A 107 -3.57 3.82 2.10
C ILE A 107 -4.79 4.32 2.88
N ASP A 108 -4.98 5.63 3.00
CA ASP A 108 -6.12 6.21 3.72
C ASP A 108 -7.47 5.78 3.09
N HIS A 109 -7.58 5.84 1.76
CA HIS A 109 -8.77 5.37 1.06
C HIS A 109 -9.03 3.88 1.31
N PHE A 110 -7.99 3.04 1.21
CA PHE A 110 -8.09 1.60 1.48
C PHE A 110 -8.54 1.30 2.92
N LEU A 111 -8.12 2.11 3.88
CA LEU A 111 -8.41 1.91 5.30
C LEU A 111 -9.72 2.59 5.77
N SER A 112 -10.35 3.42 4.95
CA SER A 112 -11.45 4.31 5.34
C SER A 112 -12.71 3.61 5.87
N ASP A 113 -12.96 2.37 5.44
CA ASP A 113 -14.11 1.54 5.81
C ASP A 113 -13.80 0.54 6.94
N LYS A 114 -12.56 0.53 7.45
CA LYS A 114 -12.10 -0.45 8.44
C LYS A 114 -12.52 -0.03 9.86
N PRO A 115 -12.84 -1.00 10.75
CA PRO A 115 -13.33 -0.69 12.09
C PRO A 115 -12.21 -0.14 12.99
N ALA A 116 -12.54 0.73 13.95
CA ALA A 116 -11.60 1.31 14.91
C ALA A 116 -10.75 0.25 15.65
N LEU A 117 -11.36 -0.90 15.99
CA LEU A 117 -10.68 -2.02 16.62
C LEU A 117 -9.51 -2.58 15.81
N PHE A 118 -9.54 -2.46 14.48
CA PHE A 118 -8.43 -2.88 13.63
C PHE A 118 -7.21 -1.98 13.79
N PHE A 119 -7.42 -0.66 13.90
CA PHE A 119 -6.35 0.32 14.10
C PHE A 119 -5.73 0.23 15.49
N GLU A 120 -6.54 -0.09 16.50
CA GLU A 120 -6.09 -0.32 17.89
C GLU A 120 -5.35 -1.67 18.06
N TYR A 121 -5.31 -2.52 17.03
CA TYR A 121 -4.68 -3.83 17.11
C TYR A 121 -3.19 -3.72 17.46
N PRO A 122 -2.72 -4.34 18.56
CA PRO A 122 -1.32 -4.35 18.94
C PRO A 122 -0.54 -5.36 18.09
N LEU A 123 0.50 -4.87 17.42
CA LEU A 123 1.38 -5.69 16.60
C LEU A 123 2.28 -6.57 17.50
N GLY A 124 2.52 -7.80 17.07
CA GLY A 124 3.29 -8.77 17.86
C GLY A 124 4.80 -8.59 17.77
N ARG A 125 5.29 -7.87 16.76
CA ARG A 125 6.71 -7.54 16.65
C ARG A 125 7.07 -6.40 17.60
N SER A 126 8.26 -6.47 18.18
CA SER A 126 8.75 -5.37 19.02
C SER A 126 8.91 -4.09 18.20
N LYS A 127 8.68 -2.94 18.85
CA LYS A 127 8.90 -1.61 18.25
C LYS A 127 10.26 -1.47 17.56
N LYS A 128 11.32 -2.07 18.12
CA LYS A 128 12.66 -2.09 17.52
C LYS A 128 12.70 -2.86 16.20
N GLN A 129 12.02 -4.01 16.10
CA GLN A 129 11.94 -4.79 14.88
C GLN A 129 11.10 -4.10 13.81
N ILE A 130 9.97 -3.51 14.20
CA ILE A 130 9.11 -2.75 13.27
C ILE A 130 9.88 -1.59 12.66
N ARG A 131 10.53 -0.77 13.48
CA ARG A 131 11.36 0.35 13.00
C ARG A 131 12.51 -0.07 12.10
N ARG A 132 13.10 -1.24 12.34
CA ARG A 132 14.12 -1.79 11.44
C ARG A 132 13.54 -2.07 10.05
N ILE A 133 12.35 -2.65 9.97
CA ILE A 133 11.67 -2.91 8.68
C ILE A 133 11.34 -1.58 7.99
N LEU A 134 10.79 -0.62 8.72
CA LEU A 134 10.44 0.70 8.21
C LEU A 134 11.68 1.45 7.67
N ASN A 135 12.82 1.36 8.36
CA ASN A 135 14.07 1.94 7.85
C ASN A 135 14.54 1.27 6.55
N ILE A 136 14.43 -0.05 6.43
CA ILE A 136 14.76 -0.77 5.18
C ILE A 136 13.81 -0.33 4.06
N ALA A 137 12.51 -0.22 4.33
CA ALA A 137 11.53 0.27 3.37
C ALA A 137 11.85 1.70 2.94
N LYS A 138 12.24 2.58 3.87
CA LYS A 138 12.66 3.96 3.57
C LYS A 138 13.90 4.02 2.69
N GLU A 139 14.91 3.20 2.98
CA GLU A 139 16.09 3.08 2.13
C GLU A 139 15.74 2.55 0.74
N GLN A 140 14.79 1.63 0.65
CA GLN A 140 14.29 1.13 -0.63
C GLN A 140 13.56 2.23 -1.41
N THR A 141 12.64 2.98 -0.80
CA THR A 141 11.96 4.12 -1.42
C THR A 141 12.96 5.13 -1.98
N ALA A 142 14.01 5.47 -1.22
CA ALA A 142 15.03 6.40 -1.68
C ALA A 142 15.81 5.90 -2.90
N LYS A 143 16.11 4.59 -2.96
CA LYS A 143 16.76 3.98 -4.12
C LYS A 143 15.84 3.98 -5.33
N ASP A 144 14.60 3.58 -5.14
CA ASP A 144 13.58 3.51 -6.19
C ASP A 144 13.36 4.89 -6.81
N ASN A 145 13.20 5.94 -5.98
CA ASN A 145 13.05 7.31 -6.48
C ASN A 145 14.26 7.75 -7.32
N ALA A 146 15.48 7.42 -6.91
CA ALA A 146 16.67 7.74 -7.69
C ALA A 146 16.75 6.95 -9.02
N GLU A 147 16.18 5.75 -9.08
CA GLU A 147 16.03 4.98 -10.32
C GLU A 147 14.94 5.59 -11.22
N TYR A 148 13.80 5.98 -10.65
CA TYR A 148 12.69 6.60 -11.37
C TYR A 148 13.06 7.95 -11.98
N GLU A 149 13.84 8.79 -11.28
CA GLU A 149 14.35 10.05 -11.85
C GLU A 149 15.21 9.81 -13.12
N LYS A 150 16.10 8.81 -13.09
CA LYS A 150 16.87 8.43 -14.28
C LYS A 150 15.97 7.89 -15.40
N MET A 151 14.92 7.17 -15.03
CA MET A 151 13.95 6.64 -15.97
C MET A 151 13.14 7.77 -16.63
N ILE A 152 12.77 8.82 -15.90
CA ILE A 152 12.10 10.02 -16.42
C ILE A 152 12.94 10.64 -17.53
N ASP A 153 14.24 10.87 -17.31
CA ASP A 153 15.14 11.43 -18.33
C ASP A 153 15.22 10.55 -19.59
N GLY A 154 15.29 9.23 -19.39
CA GLY A 154 15.32 8.26 -20.50
C GLY A 154 14.03 8.26 -21.30
N ILE A 155 12.87 8.26 -20.62
CA ILE A 155 11.56 8.28 -21.27
C ILE A 155 11.33 9.60 -21.99
N LYS A 156 11.69 10.75 -21.40
CA LYS A 156 11.55 12.06 -22.05
C LYS A 156 12.33 12.11 -23.38
N LYS A 157 13.54 11.56 -23.43
CA LYS A 157 14.30 11.41 -24.69
C LYS A 157 13.65 10.45 -25.68
N ALA A 158 13.10 9.33 -25.22
CA ALA A 158 12.40 8.39 -26.09
C ALA A 158 11.13 9.03 -26.71
N ILE A 159 10.43 9.88 -25.95
CA ILE A 159 9.26 10.64 -26.42
C ILE A 159 9.66 11.68 -27.49
N GLU A 160 10.87 12.25 -27.44
CA GLU A 160 11.34 13.15 -28.50
C GLU A 160 11.45 12.44 -29.85
N GLU A 161 11.84 11.16 -29.85
CA GLU A 161 11.96 10.33 -31.06
C GLU A 161 10.61 9.71 -31.47
N GLU A 162 9.79 9.29 -30.50
CA GLU A 162 8.49 8.64 -30.71
C GLU A 162 7.35 9.39 -29.97
N PRO A 163 6.99 10.61 -30.39
CA PRO A 163 6.06 11.46 -29.65
C PRO A 163 4.60 10.95 -29.64
N GLU A 164 4.27 10.02 -30.54
CA GLU A 164 2.94 9.41 -30.68
C GLU A 164 2.82 8.05 -29.98
N ASN A 165 3.88 7.57 -29.31
CA ASN A 165 3.87 6.30 -28.60
C ASN A 165 3.17 6.45 -27.23
N GLU A 166 1.95 5.93 -27.14
CA GLU A 166 1.08 6.02 -25.97
C GLU A 166 1.65 5.30 -24.74
N ASP A 167 2.41 4.22 -24.94
CA ASP A 167 3.04 3.47 -23.86
C ASP A 167 4.14 4.30 -23.17
N LEU A 168 4.91 5.10 -23.93
CA LEU A 168 5.94 5.99 -23.35
C LEU A 168 5.31 7.09 -22.49
N TRP A 169 4.21 7.68 -22.93
CA TRP A 169 3.48 8.67 -22.13
C TRP A 169 2.88 8.05 -20.85
N ASN A 170 2.38 6.82 -20.94
CA ASN A 170 1.90 6.09 -19.77
C ASN A 170 3.02 5.70 -18.79
N GLN A 171 4.18 5.29 -19.31
CA GLN A 171 5.38 5.06 -18.50
C GLN A 171 5.81 6.34 -17.80
N LEU A 172 5.88 7.46 -18.53
CA LEU A 172 6.21 8.77 -17.98
C LEU A 172 5.25 9.17 -16.85
N ARG A 173 3.94 9.02 -17.06
CA ARG A 173 2.93 9.22 -16.01
C ARG A 173 3.28 8.44 -14.75
N LEU A 174 3.54 7.14 -14.88
CA LEU A 174 3.79 6.28 -13.73
C LEU A 174 5.01 6.72 -12.92
N VAL A 175 6.13 6.97 -13.58
CA VAL A 175 7.35 7.36 -12.86
C VAL A 175 7.23 8.75 -12.25
N LEU A 176 6.59 9.71 -12.94
CA LEU A 176 6.31 11.04 -12.39
C LEU A 176 5.38 10.96 -11.17
N TRP A 177 4.41 10.07 -11.20
CA TRP A 177 3.53 9.85 -10.06
C TRP A 177 4.30 9.31 -8.85
N LEU A 178 5.17 8.33 -9.06
CA LEU A 178 5.98 7.72 -8.01
C LEU A 178 7.00 8.69 -7.41
N THR A 179 7.50 9.65 -8.19
CA THR A 179 8.42 10.69 -7.70
C THR A 179 7.72 11.94 -7.14
N GLY A 180 6.39 12.00 -7.16
CA GLY A 180 5.61 13.10 -6.59
C GLY A 180 5.30 14.26 -7.55
N CYS A 181 5.69 14.14 -8.82
CA CYS A 181 5.40 15.09 -9.90
C CYS A 181 3.97 14.90 -10.45
N HIS A 182 2.96 15.03 -9.60
CA HIS A 182 1.58 14.62 -9.90
C HIS A 182 0.90 15.44 -11.01
N GLU A 183 1.22 16.73 -11.12
CA GLU A 183 0.68 17.60 -12.18
C GLU A 183 1.19 17.13 -13.55
N GLU A 184 2.51 16.99 -13.71
CA GLU A 184 3.11 16.44 -14.94
C GLU A 184 2.63 15.00 -15.22
N ALA A 185 2.44 14.18 -14.18
CA ALA A 185 1.90 12.84 -14.34
C ALA A 185 0.48 12.87 -14.94
N THR A 186 -0.36 13.80 -14.49
CA THR A 186 -1.73 13.96 -15.01
C THR A 186 -1.70 14.36 -16.49
N GLU A 187 -0.86 15.32 -16.86
CA GLU A 187 -0.69 15.73 -18.26
C GLU A 187 -0.20 14.58 -19.15
N ALA A 188 0.80 13.82 -18.67
CA ALA A 188 1.29 12.64 -19.37
C ALA A 188 0.20 11.58 -19.54
N PHE A 189 -0.67 11.40 -18.54
CA PHE A 189 -1.77 10.44 -18.64
C PHE A 189 -2.83 10.86 -19.66
N GLU A 190 -3.23 12.13 -19.64
CA GLU A 190 -4.15 12.67 -20.64
C GLU A 190 -3.59 12.51 -22.05
N LYS A 191 -2.28 12.71 -22.22
CA LYS A 191 -1.60 12.52 -23.51
C LYS A 191 -1.62 11.05 -23.93
N ALA A 192 -1.28 10.13 -23.03
CA ALA A 192 -1.38 8.69 -23.29
C ALA A 192 -2.80 8.27 -23.70
N LYS A 193 -3.82 8.75 -22.98
CA LYS A 193 -5.23 8.48 -23.30
C LYS A 193 -5.64 9.03 -24.66
N LYS A 194 -5.21 10.25 -25.02
CA LYS A 194 -5.46 10.85 -26.35
C LYS A 194 -4.80 10.06 -27.48
N LEU A 195 -3.68 9.39 -27.21
CA LEU A 195 -2.96 8.54 -28.16
C LEU A 195 -3.48 7.09 -28.21
N GLY A 196 -4.48 6.74 -27.38
CA GLY A 196 -5.14 5.44 -27.44
C GLY A 196 -4.77 4.46 -26.32
N TRP A 197 -4.05 4.90 -25.28
CA TRP A 197 -3.73 4.02 -24.16
C TRP A 197 -4.99 3.53 -23.42
N ASP A 198 -5.11 2.23 -23.24
CA ASP A 198 -6.21 1.61 -22.51
C ASP A 198 -5.69 0.51 -21.57
N PRO A 199 -6.07 0.50 -20.29
CA PRO A 199 -5.56 -0.48 -19.32
C PRO A 199 -5.91 -1.94 -19.68
N GLU A 200 -6.92 -2.17 -20.52
CA GLU A 200 -7.35 -3.51 -20.93
C GLU A 200 -6.66 -3.98 -22.23
N THR A 201 -6.15 -3.07 -23.07
CA THR A 201 -5.55 -3.42 -24.37
C THR A 201 -4.09 -3.04 -24.53
N SER A 202 -3.59 -2.06 -23.79
CA SER A 202 -2.20 -1.59 -23.84
C SER A 202 -1.30 -2.42 -22.93
N LYS A 203 0.01 -2.30 -23.14
CA LYS A 203 0.99 -3.04 -22.32
C LYS A 203 1.05 -2.43 -20.92
N LEU A 204 0.89 -3.28 -19.92
CA LEU A 204 1.08 -2.87 -18.53
C LEU A 204 2.58 -2.77 -18.23
N VAL A 205 2.92 -1.72 -17.48
CA VAL A 205 4.30 -1.45 -17.04
C VAL A 205 4.50 -2.17 -15.72
N ALA A 206 5.59 -2.93 -15.61
CA ALA A 206 6.03 -3.50 -14.33
C ALA A 206 6.92 -2.48 -13.60
N ILE A 207 6.67 -2.22 -12.31
CA ILE A 207 7.34 -1.17 -11.52
C ILE A 207 7.74 -1.59 -10.11
#